data_AF-W6MK95-F1
#
_entry.id   AF-W6MK95-F1
#
_cell.length_a   1.000
_cell.length_b   1.000
_cell.length_c   1.000
_cell.angle_alpha   90.00
_cell.angle_beta   90.00
_cell.angle_gamma   90.00
#
_symmetry.space_group_name_H-M   'P 1'
#
loop_
_entity.id
_entity.type
_entity.pdbx_description
1 polymer ?
#
loop_
_entity_poly.entity_id
_entity_poly.type
_entity_poly.pdbx_seq_one_letter_code
_entity_poly.pdbx_strand_id
1 'polypeptide(L)'
;MHPLTSSEDLLSSVDKPLKVQRCQETGKNYLTCDYNRDGDSFRSPWSNKYYPSIEDEAEAPHPSKVLRQLEQYANDSFDIYRDLYYEGGISSVYLWDQDTDVDESGSVEFAGVVLLKKEIDANTKDAGSWDSIHVFEVVPGSGKSAAYKITSTVILDLSTEDNSDNSIYLSGNLTRQTEKSQTYTDSNSHISSIGSMVEEIESKLRNMLQEVYFGKTRDILGDLRSTQDIEVTKSERNRQQEVVKGIQGL
;
A
#
# COMPACT_ATOMS: atom_id res chain seq x y z
N MET A 1 -29.77 19.16 15.40
CA MET A 1 -28.46 18.74 15.94
C MET A 1 -27.92 17.70 14.98
N HIS A 2 -27.02 18.09 14.07
CA HIS A 2 -26.28 17.15 13.23
C HIS A 2 -25.27 16.42 14.13
N PRO A 3 -25.21 15.08 14.15
CA PRO A 3 -24.17 14.38 14.87
C PRO A 3 -22.84 14.57 14.12
N LEU A 4 -21.75 14.63 14.90
CA LEU A 4 -20.36 14.88 14.49
C LEU A 4 -19.75 13.68 13.71
N THR A 5 -20.35 13.25 12.61
CA THR A 5 -19.85 12.13 11.77
C THR A 5 -18.87 12.59 10.68
N SER A 6 -17.96 13.52 10.97
CA SER A 6 -17.15 14.16 9.90
C SER A 6 -15.64 14.01 10.06
N SER A 7 -15.12 13.40 11.11
CA SER A 7 -13.66 13.26 11.26
C SER A 7 -13.21 11.80 11.28
N GLU A 8 -13.82 10.93 12.08
CA GLU A 8 -13.45 9.50 12.12
C GLU A 8 -13.74 8.77 10.80
N ASP A 9 -14.90 9.03 10.18
CA ASP A 9 -15.24 8.48 8.86
C ASP A 9 -14.34 9.03 7.74
N LEU A 10 -13.82 10.25 7.88
CA LEU A 10 -12.82 10.81 6.95
C LEU A 10 -11.42 10.24 7.21
N LEU A 11 -11.11 9.87 8.45
CA LEU A 11 -9.82 9.27 8.81
C LEU A 11 -9.74 7.83 8.30
N SER A 12 -10.81 7.06 8.44
CA SER A 12 -10.88 5.67 7.98
C SER A 12 -11.00 5.50 6.46
N SER A 13 -11.38 6.55 5.73
CA SER A 13 -11.54 6.53 4.27
C SER A 13 -10.35 7.11 3.49
N VAL A 14 -9.36 7.71 4.18
CA VAL A 14 -8.23 8.39 3.54
C VAL A 14 -6.91 7.81 4.01
N ASP A 15 -6.24 7.13 3.10
CA ASP A 15 -4.88 6.63 3.32
C ASP A 15 -3.90 7.79 3.55
N LYS A 16 -3.03 7.62 4.55
CA LYS A 16 -2.00 8.60 4.94
C LYS A 16 -0.62 7.95 4.91
N PRO A 17 0.45 8.74 4.75
CA PRO A 17 1.82 8.25 4.91
C PRO A 17 1.98 7.51 6.24
N LEU A 18 2.63 6.35 6.19
CA LEU A 18 2.75 5.47 7.33
C LEU A 18 3.77 6.04 8.32
N LYS A 19 3.45 5.95 9.60
CA LYS A 19 4.37 6.35 10.67
C LYS A 19 5.05 5.12 11.26
N VAL A 20 6.25 5.35 11.77
CA VAL A 20 7.09 4.32 12.40
C VAL A 20 7.02 4.48 13.91
N GLN A 21 6.77 3.37 14.61
CA GLN A 21 6.87 3.28 16.06
C GLN A 21 7.79 2.13 16.45
N ARG A 22 8.36 2.20 17.67
CA ARG A 22 9.25 1.17 18.20
C ARG A 22 8.56 0.37 19.28
N CYS A 23 8.54 -0.95 19.13
CA CYS A 23 8.05 -1.86 20.16
C CYS A 23 8.98 -1.81 21.37
N GLN A 24 8.45 -1.49 22.55
CA GLN A 24 9.27 -1.34 23.76
C GLN A 24 9.81 -2.69 24.27
N GLU A 25 9.07 -3.79 24.07
CA GLU A 25 9.49 -5.12 24.50
C GLU A 25 10.52 -5.77 23.59
N THR A 26 10.30 -5.72 22.28
CA THR A 26 11.17 -6.42 21.31
C THR A 26 12.24 -5.51 20.72
N GLY A 27 12.12 -4.20 20.87
CA GLY A 27 13.01 -3.20 20.28
C GLY A 27 12.86 -3.03 18.77
N LYS A 28 11.99 -3.82 18.11
CA LYS A 28 11.74 -3.79 16.66
C LYS A 28 10.82 -2.64 16.29
N ASN A 29 11.06 -2.04 15.12
CA ASN A 29 10.17 -1.03 14.54
C ASN A 29 8.92 -1.69 13.93
N TYR A 30 7.81 -0.97 13.89
CA TYR A 30 6.57 -1.36 13.23
C TYR A 30 5.86 -0.14 12.65
N LEU A 31 4.97 -0.38 11.70
CA LEU A 31 4.19 0.66 11.02
C LEU A 31 2.83 0.83 11.67
N THR A 32 2.39 2.07 11.80
CA THR A 32 1.10 2.42 12.41
C THR A 32 0.12 2.90 11.34
N CYS A 33 -1.11 2.42 11.43
CA CYS A 33 -2.26 2.82 10.62
C CYS A 33 -3.52 2.78 11.49
N ASP A 34 -4.68 3.10 10.92
CA ASP A 34 -5.92 3.08 11.69
C ASP A 34 -6.36 1.64 12.07
N TYR A 35 -5.96 0.61 11.30
CA TYR A 35 -6.32 -0.78 11.57
C TYR A 35 -5.61 -1.42 12.77
N ASN A 36 -4.52 -0.82 13.27
CA ASN A 36 -3.85 -1.27 14.50
C ASN A 36 -3.93 -0.25 15.63
N ARG A 37 -4.85 0.71 15.52
CA ARG A 37 -5.03 1.81 16.46
C ARG A 37 -6.20 1.54 17.40
N ASP A 38 -6.02 1.90 18.66
CA ASP A 38 -7.10 2.03 19.64
C ASP A 38 -6.87 3.32 20.44
N GLY A 39 -7.80 4.27 20.36
CA GLY A 39 -7.59 5.63 20.86
C GLY A 39 -6.34 6.28 20.27
N ASP A 40 -5.34 6.57 21.09
CA ASP A 40 -4.03 7.12 20.67
C ASP A 40 -2.88 6.09 20.74
N SER A 41 -3.24 4.83 20.91
CA SER A 41 -2.29 3.73 21.09
C SER A 41 -2.31 2.79 19.88
N PHE A 42 -1.15 2.19 19.59
CA PHE A 42 -0.98 1.31 18.44
C PHE A 42 -0.47 -0.06 18.85
N ARG A 43 -1.15 -1.11 18.40
CA ARG A 43 -0.77 -2.50 18.65
C ARG A 43 0.49 -2.86 17.88
N SER A 44 1.49 -3.35 18.57
CA SER A 44 2.71 -3.87 17.95
C SER A 44 2.48 -5.29 17.41
N PRO A 45 2.87 -5.59 16.16
CA PRO A 45 2.73 -6.94 15.60
C PRO A 45 3.72 -7.92 16.25
N TRP A 46 4.73 -7.43 16.97
CA TRP A 46 5.76 -8.23 17.61
C TRP A 46 5.36 -8.71 19.00
N SER A 47 4.99 -7.77 19.89
CA SER A 47 4.60 -8.07 21.27
C SER A 47 3.10 -8.31 21.44
N ASN A 48 2.28 -7.95 20.45
CA ASN A 48 0.83 -7.88 20.55
C ASN A 48 0.32 -6.90 21.61
N LYS A 49 1.13 -5.91 22.01
CA LYS A 49 0.75 -4.90 23.01
C LYS A 49 0.56 -3.52 22.40
N TYR A 50 -0.29 -2.73 23.03
CA TYR A 50 -0.55 -1.34 22.64
C TYR A 50 0.47 -0.37 23.23
N TYR A 51 0.90 0.59 22.41
CA TYR A 51 1.81 1.66 22.83
C TYR A 51 1.31 3.04 22.35
N PRO A 52 1.20 4.05 23.23
CA PRO A 52 1.36 3.99 24.70
C PRO A 52 0.45 2.94 25.37
N SER A 53 0.82 2.47 26.56
CA SER A 53 0.01 1.46 27.25
C SER A 53 -1.38 2.01 27.57
N ILE A 54 -2.40 1.16 27.40
CA ILE A 54 -3.80 1.47 27.66
C ILE A 54 -4.24 0.86 28.98
N GLU A 55 -5.17 1.51 29.69
CA GLU A 55 -5.60 1.08 31.03
C GLU A 55 -6.42 -0.23 30.96
N ASP A 56 -7.28 -0.37 29.94
CA ASP A 56 -8.15 -1.52 29.73
C ASP A 56 -7.73 -2.36 28.51
N GLU A 57 -6.48 -2.85 28.50
CA GLU A 57 -5.95 -3.68 27.38
C GLU A 57 -6.79 -4.95 27.12
N ALA A 58 -7.57 -5.40 28.10
CA ALA A 58 -8.48 -6.54 27.93
C ALA A 58 -9.71 -6.24 27.05
N GLU A 59 -10.12 -4.97 26.93
CA GLU A 59 -11.24 -4.54 26.07
C GLU A 59 -10.77 -4.06 24.69
N ALA A 60 -9.46 -3.91 24.51
CA ALA A 60 -8.87 -3.48 23.25
C ALA A 60 -9.00 -4.55 22.17
N PRO A 61 -9.14 -4.16 20.88
CA PRO A 61 -9.24 -5.12 19.79
C PRO A 61 -7.98 -5.99 19.64
N HIS A 62 -8.10 -7.29 19.93
CA HIS A 62 -7.05 -8.26 19.69
C HIS A 62 -7.55 -9.38 18.76
N PRO A 63 -6.69 -9.88 17.84
CA PRO A 63 -7.04 -11.05 17.06
C PRO A 63 -7.22 -12.28 17.96
N SER A 64 -8.09 -13.19 17.54
CA SER A 64 -8.26 -14.50 18.14
C SER A 64 -6.93 -15.27 18.18
N LYS A 65 -6.83 -16.29 19.05
CA LYS A 65 -5.56 -17.00 19.27
C LYS A 65 -4.99 -17.64 17.99
N VAL A 66 -5.86 -18.20 17.16
CA VAL A 66 -5.47 -18.83 15.88
C VAL A 66 -5.09 -17.74 14.89
N LEU A 67 -5.88 -16.68 14.78
CA LEU A 67 -5.57 -15.58 13.87
C LEU A 67 -4.27 -14.87 14.24
N ARG A 68 -3.95 -14.76 15.53
CA ARG A 68 -2.66 -14.21 16.00
C ARG A 68 -1.47 -15.05 15.56
N GLN A 69 -1.58 -16.38 15.54
CA GLN A 69 -0.52 -17.24 15.01
C GLN A 69 -0.34 -17.03 13.50
N LEU A 70 -1.45 -16.90 12.78
CA LEU A 70 -1.44 -16.58 11.35
C LEU A 70 -0.83 -15.19 11.08
N GLU A 71 -1.13 -14.21 11.93
CA GLU A 71 -0.58 -12.84 11.86
C GLU A 71 0.94 -12.85 12.05
N GLN A 72 1.46 -13.67 12.98
CA GLN A 72 2.90 -13.83 13.18
C GLN A 72 3.57 -14.45 11.94
N TYR A 73 2.98 -15.52 11.40
CA TYR A 73 3.45 -16.15 10.16
C TYR A 73 3.42 -15.17 8.98
N ALA A 74 2.38 -14.34 8.88
CA ALA A 74 2.27 -13.32 7.85
C ALA A 74 3.34 -12.24 8.01
N ASN A 75 3.61 -11.76 9.23
CA ASN A 75 4.68 -10.80 9.48
C ASN A 75 6.04 -11.36 9.04
N ASP A 76 6.36 -12.61 9.39
CA ASP A 76 7.63 -13.24 8.98
C ASP A 76 7.71 -13.38 7.45
N SER A 77 6.62 -13.77 6.81
CA SER A 77 6.55 -13.93 5.34
C SER A 77 6.73 -12.61 4.60
N PHE A 78 6.05 -11.55 5.05
CA PHE A 78 6.16 -10.22 4.44
C PHE A 78 7.45 -9.48 4.81
N ASP A 79 8.12 -9.84 5.91
CA ASP A 79 9.49 -9.38 6.22
C ASP A 79 10.49 -9.88 5.17
N ILE A 80 10.36 -11.14 4.74
CA ILE A 80 11.13 -11.73 3.63
C ILE A 80 10.78 -11.04 2.31
N TYR A 81 9.48 -10.87 2.01
CA TYR A 81 9.03 -10.15 0.81
C TYR A 81 9.65 -8.75 0.73
N ARG A 82 9.60 -7.99 1.83
CA ARG A 82 10.20 -6.67 1.96
C ARG A 82 11.69 -6.74 1.67
N ASP A 83 12.42 -7.67 2.29
CA ASP A 83 13.86 -7.77 2.07
C ASP A 83 14.22 -8.03 0.59
N LEU A 84 13.48 -8.93 -0.07
CA LEU A 84 13.68 -9.27 -1.48
C LEU A 84 13.38 -8.13 -2.46
N TYR A 85 12.36 -7.32 -2.18
CA TYR A 85 11.87 -6.29 -3.13
C TYR A 85 12.32 -4.86 -2.79
N TYR A 86 12.53 -4.57 -1.51
CA TYR A 86 12.85 -3.23 -1.00
C TYR A 86 14.29 -3.11 -0.50
N GLU A 87 15.01 -4.22 -0.26
CA GLU A 87 16.37 -4.24 0.27
C GLU A 87 16.50 -3.33 1.52
N GLY A 88 15.61 -3.57 2.49
CA GLY A 88 15.46 -2.79 3.72
C GLY A 88 14.06 -2.20 3.89
N GLY A 89 13.95 -1.10 4.65
CA GLY A 89 12.65 -0.54 5.02
C GLY A 89 12.00 -1.29 6.20
N ILE A 90 10.70 -1.10 6.38
CA ILE A 90 9.91 -1.69 7.47
C ILE A 90 8.66 -2.32 6.87
N SER A 91 8.24 -3.45 7.44
CA SER A 91 6.98 -4.12 7.11
C SER A 91 6.20 -4.37 8.39
N SER A 92 4.88 -4.40 8.31
CA SER A 92 4.00 -4.80 9.42
C SER A 92 2.70 -5.38 8.86
N VAL A 93 2.22 -6.46 9.45
CA VAL A 93 0.95 -7.09 9.09
C VAL A 93 0.05 -7.13 10.31
N TYR A 94 -1.20 -6.71 10.14
CA TYR A 94 -2.23 -6.80 11.16
C TYR A 94 -3.44 -7.55 10.63
N LEU A 95 -3.92 -8.53 11.38
CA LEU A 95 -5.12 -9.28 11.08
C LEU A 95 -6.19 -9.01 12.14
N TRP A 96 -7.45 -9.08 11.74
CA TRP A 96 -8.59 -9.03 12.65
C TRP A 96 -9.69 -10.00 12.20
N ASP A 97 -10.36 -10.59 13.18
CA ASP A 97 -11.52 -11.44 12.98
C ASP A 97 -12.70 -10.57 12.49
N GLN A 98 -13.57 -11.14 11.68
CA GLN A 98 -14.82 -10.50 11.26
C GLN A 98 -15.94 -10.92 12.23
N ASP A 99 -17.04 -11.46 11.72
CA ASP A 99 -18.21 -11.81 12.53
C ASP A 99 -17.95 -12.98 13.51
N THR A 100 -17.00 -13.86 13.20
CA THR A 100 -16.70 -15.07 13.99
C THR A 100 -15.20 -15.31 14.09
N ASP A 101 -14.77 -15.81 15.25
CA ASP A 101 -13.38 -16.19 15.50
C ASP A 101 -12.88 -17.21 14.46
N VAL A 102 -11.68 -16.95 13.92
CA VAL A 102 -11.03 -17.88 13.00
C VAL A 102 -10.64 -19.17 13.71
N ASP A 103 -11.05 -20.31 13.14
CA ASP A 103 -10.65 -21.63 13.61
C ASP A 103 -9.47 -22.20 12.80
N GLU A 104 -8.90 -23.32 13.25
CA GLU A 104 -7.77 -23.97 12.57
C GLU A 104 -8.12 -24.51 11.17
N SER A 105 -9.40 -24.51 10.77
CA SER A 105 -9.83 -25.04 9.47
C SER A 105 -9.54 -24.06 8.32
N GLY A 106 -9.37 -22.77 8.61
CA GLY A 106 -9.24 -21.71 7.60
C GLY A 106 -10.55 -21.42 6.85
N SER A 107 -11.67 -21.97 7.32
CA SER A 107 -12.99 -21.78 6.68
C SER A 107 -13.69 -20.49 7.13
N VAL A 108 -13.01 -19.62 7.87
CA VAL A 108 -13.61 -18.46 8.52
C VAL A 108 -13.18 -17.18 7.82
N GLU A 109 -14.08 -16.22 7.79
CA GLU A 109 -13.84 -14.89 7.25
C GLU A 109 -12.92 -14.08 8.16
N PHE A 110 -11.88 -13.50 7.58
CA PHE A 110 -11.00 -12.57 8.27
C PHE A 110 -10.50 -11.50 7.32
N ALA A 111 -10.00 -10.42 7.88
CA ALA A 111 -9.37 -9.36 7.11
C ALA A 111 -8.02 -8.99 7.72
N GLY A 112 -7.28 -8.21 6.96
CA GLY A 112 -5.99 -7.75 7.39
C GLY A 112 -5.47 -6.60 6.56
N VAL A 113 -4.36 -6.05 7.01
CA VAL A 113 -3.61 -5.05 6.29
C VAL A 113 -2.14 -5.44 6.25
N VAL A 114 -1.53 -5.36 5.07
CA VAL A 114 -0.08 -5.43 4.87
C VAL A 114 0.44 -4.03 4.64
N LEU A 115 1.43 -3.63 5.42
CA LEU A 115 2.07 -2.33 5.35
C LEU A 115 3.54 -2.51 4.98
N LEU A 116 4.01 -1.74 4.00
CA LEU A 116 5.40 -1.67 3.59
C LEU A 116 5.82 -0.21 3.52
N LYS A 117 6.96 0.12 4.12
CA LYS A 117 7.51 1.48 4.08
C LYS A 117 9.00 1.44 3.79
N LYS A 118 9.43 2.20 2.80
CA LYS A 118 10.84 2.46 2.52
C LYS A 118 11.07 3.95 2.38
N GLU A 119 12.03 4.45 3.14
CA GLU A 119 12.49 5.82 3.03
C GLU A 119 13.94 5.82 2.54
N ILE A 120 14.25 6.82 1.71
CA ILE A 120 15.61 7.18 1.33
C ILE A 120 15.98 8.38 2.20
N ASP A 121 17.15 8.30 2.82
CA ASP A 121 17.59 9.24 3.85
C ASP A 121 17.57 10.70 3.35
N ALA A 122 16.88 11.58 4.06
CA ALA A 122 16.76 13.00 3.71
C ALA A 122 18.08 13.78 3.84
N ASN A 123 19.14 13.15 4.36
CA ASN A 123 20.48 13.74 4.41
C ASN A 123 21.17 13.78 3.03
N THR A 124 20.60 13.12 2.02
CA THR A 124 21.01 13.28 0.62
C THR A 124 20.14 14.31 -0.08
N LYS A 125 20.68 14.92 -1.14
CA LYS A 125 19.95 15.86 -2.01
C LYS A 125 18.69 15.27 -2.64
N ASP A 126 18.64 13.94 -2.70
CA ASP A 126 17.47 13.18 -3.09
C ASP A 126 16.86 12.58 -1.83
N ALA A 127 15.59 12.90 -1.57
CA ALA A 127 14.79 12.26 -0.55
C ALA A 127 13.58 11.60 -1.20
N GLY A 128 13.09 10.54 -0.58
CA GLY A 128 11.90 9.89 -1.06
C GLY A 128 11.31 8.92 -0.05
N SER A 129 10.00 8.79 -0.07
CA SER A 129 9.26 7.80 0.70
C SER A 129 8.35 7.00 -0.20
N TRP A 130 8.33 5.69 0.04
CA TRP A 130 7.39 4.76 -0.53
C TRP A 130 6.60 4.13 0.60
N ASP A 131 5.28 4.25 0.56
CA ASP A 131 4.36 3.64 1.50
C ASP A 131 3.34 2.78 0.73
N SER A 132 3.33 1.47 0.95
CA SER A 132 2.30 0.55 0.44
C SER A 132 1.36 0.13 1.56
N ILE A 133 0.05 0.16 1.27
CA ILE A 133 -1.03 -0.24 2.15
C ILE A 133 -1.91 -1.22 1.38
N HIS A 134 -1.95 -2.47 1.80
CA HIS A 134 -2.78 -3.51 1.19
C HIS A 134 -3.82 -4.01 2.19
N VAL A 135 -5.01 -3.45 2.12
CA VAL A 135 -6.16 -3.90 2.92
C VAL A 135 -6.80 -5.06 2.18
N PHE A 136 -7.01 -6.19 2.86
CA PHE A 136 -7.58 -7.37 2.26
C PHE A 136 -8.66 -8.01 3.13
N GLU A 137 -9.58 -8.70 2.45
CA GLU A 137 -10.68 -9.47 3.02
C GLU A 137 -10.63 -10.88 2.41
N VAL A 138 -10.69 -11.89 3.27
CA VAL A 138 -10.74 -13.31 2.88
C VAL A 138 -12.12 -13.83 3.21
N VAL A 139 -12.92 -14.08 2.17
CA VAL A 139 -14.28 -14.60 2.30
C VAL A 139 -14.32 -16.09 1.95
N PRO A 140 -14.72 -16.98 2.86
CA PRO A 140 -14.84 -18.40 2.57
C PRO A 140 -15.93 -18.64 1.52
N GLY A 141 -15.59 -19.43 0.51
CA GLY A 141 -16.51 -19.89 -0.53
C GLY A 141 -16.99 -21.32 -0.28
N SER A 142 -17.49 -21.98 -1.32
CA SER A 142 -17.90 -23.38 -1.22
C SER A 142 -16.69 -24.32 -1.20
N GLY A 143 -16.67 -25.23 -0.22
CA GLY A 143 -15.56 -26.18 -0.03
C GLY A 143 -14.26 -25.49 0.37
N LYS A 144 -13.13 -25.95 -0.19
CA LYS A 144 -11.80 -25.38 0.08
C LYS A 144 -11.45 -24.24 -0.87
N SER A 145 -12.35 -23.26 -1.01
CA SER A 145 -12.16 -22.08 -1.85
C SER A 145 -12.41 -20.83 -1.03
N ALA A 146 -11.65 -19.77 -1.28
CA ALA A 146 -11.87 -18.45 -0.68
C ALA A 146 -11.79 -17.37 -1.76
N ALA A 147 -12.60 -16.32 -1.62
CA ALA A 147 -12.50 -15.10 -2.39
C ALA A 147 -11.64 -14.09 -1.63
N TYR A 148 -10.61 -13.59 -2.30
CA TYR A 148 -9.67 -12.61 -1.77
C TYR A 148 -9.97 -11.28 -2.44
N LYS A 149 -10.38 -10.29 -1.67
CA LYS A 149 -10.55 -8.91 -2.12
C LYS A 149 -9.41 -8.09 -1.54
N ILE A 150 -8.63 -7.43 -2.38
CA ILE A 150 -7.50 -6.60 -1.96
C ILE A 150 -7.68 -5.20 -2.53
N THR A 151 -7.64 -4.21 -1.65
CA THR A 151 -7.53 -2.79 -1.97
C THR A 151 -6.13 -2.34 -1.61
N SER A 152 -5.35 -1.99 -2.63
CA SER A 152 -3.96 -1.58 -2.51
C SER A 152 -3.81 -0.10 -2.81
N THR A 153 -3.23 0.64 -1.88
CA THR A 153 -2.82 2.03 -2.08
C THR A 153 -1.31 2.12 -1.98
N VAL A 154 -0.69 2.80 -2.95
CA VAL A 154 0.72 3.19 -2.87
C VAL A 154 0.78 4.72 -2.81
N ILE A 155 1.50 5.24 -1.83
CA ILE A 155 1.83 6.66 -1.68
C ILE A 155 3.33 6.80 -1.98
N LEU A 156 3.64 7.68 -2.92
CA LEU A 156 5.00 7.98 -3.34
C LEU A 156 5.26 9.47 -3.10
N ASP A 157 6.34 9.76 -2.40
CA ASP A 157 6.88 11.10 -2.24
C ASP A 157 8.33 11.12 -2.71
N LEU A 158 8.68 12.06 -3.58
CA LEU A 158 10.01 12.22 -4.14
C LEU A 158 10.37 13.70 -4.14
N SER A 159 11.53 14.03 -3.61
CA SER A 159 12.11 15.37 -3.71
C SER A 159 13.57 15.28 -4.12
N THR A 160 13.98 16.10 -5.08
CA THR A 160 15.38 16.27 -5.47
C THR A 160 15.74 17.74 -5.48
N GLU A 161 16.86 18.07 -4.85
CA GLU A 161 17.42 19.42 -4.82
C GLU A 161 18.75 19.46 -5.60
N ASP A 162 18.81 20.29 -6.65
CA ASP A 162 20.07 20.55 -7.35
C ASP A 162 20.85 21.70 -6.69
N ASN A 163 22.17 21.76 -6.95
CA ASN A 163 23.07 22.84 -6.51
C ASN A 163 22.70 24.24 -7.01
N SER A 164 21.70 24.34 -7.89
CA SER A 164 21.31 25.55 -8.61
C SER A 164 20.02 26.20 -8.06
N ASP A 165 19.63 25.91 -6.81
CA ASP A 165 18.35 26.31 -6.18
C ASP A 165 17.11 25.77 -6.92
N ASN A 166 17.28 24.73 -7.73
CA ASN A 166 16.20 24.11 -8.46
C ASN A 166 15.76 22.84 -7.73
N SER A 167 14.60 22.91 -7.08
CA SER A 167 13.99 21.78 -6.37
C SER A 167 12.85 21.19 -7.20
N ILE A 168 12.84 19.87 -7.39
CA ILE A 168 11.70 19.15 -7.97
C ILE A 168 11.06 18.35 -6.85
N TYR A 169 9.77 18.60 -6.63
CA TYR A 169 8.94 17.82 -5.70
C TYR A 169 7.85 17.12 -6.50
N LEU A 170 7.69 15.83 -6.25
CA LEU A 170 6.77 14.98 -6.95
C LEU A 170 6.16 13.99 -5.96
N SER A 171 4.85 14.11 -5.74
CA SER A 171 4.15 13.33 -4.74
C SER A 171 2.75 12.95 -5.22
N GLY A 172 2.26 11.83 -4.71
CA GLY A 172 0.86 11.48 -4.77
C GLY A 172 0.62 10.00 -4.48
N ASN A 173 -0.60 9.56 -4.77
CA ASN A 173 -1.05 8.21 -4.45
C ASN A 173 -1.76 7.55 -5.63
N LEU A 174 -1.81 6.23 -5.60
CA LEU A 174 -2.55 5.41 -6.54
C LEU A 174 -3.21 4.25 -5.79
N THR A 175 -4.52 4.11 -5.95
CA THR A 175 -5.32 3.04 -5.33
C THR A 175 -5.90 2.12 -6.38
N ARG A 176 -5.86 0.81 -6.11
CA ARG A 176 -6.45 -0.23 -6.97
C ARG A 176 -7.10 -1.33 -6.15
N GLN A 177 -8.28 -1.75 -6.59
CA GLN A 177 -8.96 -2.91 -6.04
C GLN A 177 -8.82 -4.12 -6.97
N THR A 178 -8.68 -5.32 -6.41
CA THR A 178 -8.64 -6.58 -7.16
C THR A 178 -9.31 -7.68 -6.35
N GLU A 179 -10.13 -8.49 -7.00
CA GLU A 179 -10.80 -9.64 -6.40
C GLU A 179 -10.44 -10.91 -7.17
N LYS A 180 -10.14 -11.99 -6.45
CA LYS A 180 -9.81 -13.29 -7.04
C LYS A 180 -10.22 -14.42 -6.12
N SER A 181 -10.83 -15.47 -6.66
CA SER A 181 -11.09 -16.70 -5.91
C SER A 181 -9.95 -17.70 -6.12
N GLN A 182 -9.45 -18.31 -5.03
CA GLN A 182 -8.45 -19.36 -5.08
C GLN A 182 -8.77 -20.48 -4.09
N THR A 183 -8.33 -21.69 -4.41
CA THR A 183 -8.41 -22.83 -3.50
C THR A 183 -7.31 -22.75 -2.45
N TYR A 184 -7.63 -23.11 -1.20
CA TYR A 184 -6.69 -23.12 -0.08
C TYR A 184 -6.54 -24.53 0.48
N THR A 185 -5.41 -24.84 1.10
CA THR A 185 -5.16 -26.15 1.73
C THR A 185 -5.37 -26.11 3.24
N ASP A 186 -4.87 -25.05 3.85
CA ASP A 186 -4.79 -24.74 5.28
C ASP A 186 -4.77 -23.22 5.49
N SER A 187 -4.81 -22.74 6.75
CA SER A 187 -4.81 -21.31 7.04
C SER A 187 -3.58 -20.57 6.49
N ASN A 188 -2.41 -21.20 6.53
CA ASN A 188 -1.16 -20.61 6.03
C ASN A 188 -1.19 -20.38 4.51
N SER A 189 -1.89 -21.23 3.75
CA SER A 189 -2.02 -21.05 2.30
C SER A 189 -2.77 -19.78 1.92
N HIS A 190 -3.62 -19.22 2.80
CA HIS A 190 -4.22 -17.90 2.58
C HIS A 190 -3.15 -16.82 2.47
N ILE A 191 -2.14 -16.83 3.33
CA ILE A 191 -1.05 -15.86 3.32
C ILE A 191 -0.23 -15.98 2.03
N SER A 192 0.01 -17.20 1.56
CA SER A 192 0.67 -17.42 0.26
C SER A 192 -0.16 -16.84 -0.90
N SER A 193 -1.47 -17.09 -0.94
CA SER A 193 -2.37 -16.53 -1.95
C SER A 193 -2.40 -15.00 -1.92
N ILE A 194 -2.46 -14.40 -0.72
CA ILE A 194 -2.43 -12.95 -0.52
C ILE A 194 -1.08 -12.39 -0.98
N GLY A 195 0.03 -13.01 -0.60
CA GLY A 195 1.38 -12.60 -0.99
C GLY A 195 1.54 -12.53 -2.51
N SER A 196 1.12 -13.58 -3.24
CA SER A 196 1.14 -13.57 -4.71
C SER A 196 0.26 -12.48 -5.33
N MET A 197 -0.89 -12.18 -4.74
CA MET A 197 -1.76 -11.11 -5.22
C MET A 197 -1.16 -9.73 -4.93
N VAL A 198 -0.59 -9.51 -3.74
CA VAL A 198 0.11 -8.27 -3.38
C VAL A 198 1.26 -8.01 -4.35
N GLU A 199 2.08 -9.02 -4.62
CA GLU A 199 3.20 -8.95 -5.57
C GLU A 199 2.74 -8.53 -6.98
N GLU A 200 1.69 -9.16 -7.50
CA GLU A 200 1.13 -8.83 -8.81
C GLU A 200 0.57 -7.40 -8.85
N ILE A 201 -0.10 -6.96 -7.78
CA ILE A 201 -0.68 -5.62 -7.68
C ILE A 201 0.42 -4.57 -7.56
N GLU A 202 1.41 -4.75 -6.69
CA GLU A 202 2.54 -3.82 -6.53
C GLU A 202 3.32 -3.64 -7.84
N SER A 203 3.58 -4.73 -8.57
CA SER A 203 4.23 -4.66 -9.89
C SER A 203 3.44 -3.79 -10.87
N LYS A 204 2.10 -3.94 -10.91
CA LYS A 204 1.23 -3.10 -11.76
C LYS A 204 1.19 -1.65 -11.31
N LEU A 205 1.10 -1.40 -9.99
CA LEU A 205 1.09 -0.05 -9.43
C LEU A 205 2.40 0.67 -9.70
N ARG A 206 3.54 0.00 -9.52
CA ARG A 206 4.88 0.55 -9.84
C ARG A 206 5.00 0.96 -11.31
N ASN A 207 4.57 0.11 -12.23
CA ASN A 207 4.59 0.43 -13.66
C ASN A 207 3.71 1.65 -13.99
N MET A 208 2.52 1.72 -13.39
CA MET A 208 1.60 2.84 -13.59
C MET A 208 2.14 4.15 -13.00
N LEU A 209 2.74 4.10 -11.81
CA LEU A 209 3.43 5.24 -11.21
C LEU A 209 4.53 5.74 -12.15
N GLN A 210 5.37 4.85 -12.69
CA GLN A 210 6.42 5.25 -13.63
C GLN A 210 5.88 5.98 -14.87
N GLU A 211 4.81 5.46 -15.48
CA GLU A 211 4.20 6.06 -16.67
C GLU A 211 3.55 7.42 -16.38
N VAL A 212 2.80 7.52 -15.28
CA VAL A 212 2.08 8.75 -14.93
C VAL A 212 3.03 9.83 -14.42
N TYR A 213 3.90 9.50 -13.47
CA TYR A 213 4.73 10.47 -12.76
C TYR A 213 5.85 11.04 -13.63
N PHE A 214 6.53 10.19 -14.41
CA PHE A 214 7.65 10.64 -15.24
C PHE A 214 7.26 10.84 -16.71
N GLY A 215 6.28 10.08 -17.21
CA GLY A 215 5.80 10.24 -18.58
C GLY A 215 4.92 11.47 -18.72
N LYS A 216 3.72 11.45 -18.11
CA LYS A 216 2.72 12.51 -18.31
C LYS A 216 3.19 13.87 -17.82
N THR A 217 3.87 13.94 -16.67
CA THR A 217 4.40 15.21 -16.13
C THR A 217 5.40 15.84 -17.09
N ARG A 218 6.28 15.04 -17.69
CA ARG A 218 7.25 15.52 -18.69
C ARG A 218 6.56 16.01 -19.96
N ASP A 219 5.54 15.31 -20.42
CA ASP A 219 4.79 15.70 -21.62
C ASP A 219 4.05 17.03 -21.40
N ILE A 220 3.40 17.21 -20.23
CA ILE A 220 2.74 18.48 -19.85
C ILE A 220 3.76 19.62 -19.75
N LEU A 221 4.92 19.38 -19.12
CA LEU A 221 5.96 20.40 -19.02
C LEU A 221 6.52 20.79 -20.41
N GLY A 222 6.70 19.81 -21.29
CA GLY A 222 7.12 20.01 -22.68
C GLY A 222 6.12 20.83 -23.50
N ASP A 223 4.82 20.62 -23.28
CA ASP A 223 3.76 21.40 -23.93
C ASP A 223 3.71 22.86 -23.42
N LEU A 224 3.95 23.09 -22.12
CA LEU A 224 3.96 24.43 -21.53
C LEU A 224 5.19 25.25 -21.95
N ARG A 225 6.34 24.60 -22.09
CA ARG A 225 7.59 25.23 -22.50
C ARG A 225 8.33 24.37 -23.51
N SER A 226 7.92 24.49 -24.78
CA SER A 226 8.65 23.88 -25.88
C SER A 226 9.97 24.61 -26.10
N THR A 227 11.08 23.89 -26.02
CA THR A 227 12.39 24.38 -26.49
C THR A 227 12.52 24.26 -28.01
N GLN A 228 11.61 23.54 -28.67
CA GLN A 228 11.51 23.46 -30.12
C GLN A 228 10.70 24.63 -30.65
N ASP A 229 11.13 25.14 -31.80
CA ASP A 229 10.46 26.23 -32.49
C ASP A 229 9.04 25.82 -32.89
N ILE A 230 8.06 26.69 -32.62
CA ILE A 230 6.63 26.39 -32.75
C ILE A 230 6.30 26.00 -34.20
N GLU A 231 7.01 26.56 -35.18
CA GLU A 231 6.84 26.21 -36.60
C GLU A 231 7.24 24.76 -36.90
N VAL A 232 8.31 24.25 -36.27
CA VAL A 232 8.77 22.87 -36.45
C VAL A 232 7.76 21.90 -35.85
N THR A 233 7.27 22.17 -34.65
CA THR A 233 6.26 21.31 -33.99
C THR A 233 4.93 21.29 -34.76
N LYS A 234 4.55 22.44 -35.37
CA LYS A 234 3.35 22.54 -36.21
C LYS A 234 3.51 21.79 -37.54
N SER A 235 4.71 21.83 -38.13
CA SER A 235 5.07 21.07 -39.32
C SER A 235 5.03 19.56 -39.09
N GLU A 236 5.56 19.09 -37.96
CA GLU A 236 5.54 17.67 -37.61
C GLU A 236 4.13 17.13 -37.32
N ARG A 237 3.27 17.90 -36.62
CA ARG A 237 1.85 17.54 -36.45
C ARG A 237 1.12 17.44 -37.78
N ASN A 238 1.39 18.36 -38.72
CA ASN A 238 0.79 18.32 -40.06
C ASN A 238 1.24 17.06 -40.82
N ARG A 239 2.54 16.71 -40.76
CA ARG A 239 3.06 15.46 -41.35
C ARG A 239 2.42 14.22 -40.72
N GLN A 240 2.27 14.17 -39.40
CA GLN A 240 1.60 13.07 -38.74
C GLN A 240 0.12 12.96 -39.17
N GLN A 241 -0.60 14.07 -39.27
CA GLN A 241 -1.98 14.07 -39.76
C GLN A 241 -2.10 13.60 -41.21
N GLU A 242 -1.17 13.98 -42.09
CA GLU A 242 -1.15 13.48 -43.47
C GLU A 242 -0.90 11.98 -43.54
N VAL A 243 0.02 11.45 -42.73
CA VAL A 243 0.28 10.00 -42.66
C VAL A 243 -0.95 9.24 -42.15
N VAL A 244 -1.60 9.72 -41.09
CA VAL A 244 -2.82 9.09 -40.54
C VAL A 244 -3.96 9.11 -41.56
N LYS A 245 -4.16 10.23 -42.28
CA LYS A 245 -5.13 10.32 -43.37
C LYS A 245 -4.80 9.37 -44.53
N GLY A 246 -3.52 9.23 -44.87
CA GLY A 246 -3.05 8.30 -45.90
C GLY A 246 -3.29 6.83 -45.54
N ILE A 247 -3.24 6.48 -44.25
CA ILE A 247 -3.50 5.11 -43.77
C ILE A 247 -5.01 4.83 -43.68
N GLN A 248 -5.84 5.81 -43.31
CA GLN A 248 -7.30 5.67 -43.27
C GLN A 248 -7.98 5.74 -44.65
N GLY A 249 -7.25 6.21 -45.67
CA GLY A 249 -7.71 6.28 -47.06
C GLY A 249 -7.39 5.04 -47.90
N LEU A 250 -6.84 3.98 -47.30
CA LEU A 250 -6.63 2.65 -47.88
C LEU A 250 -7.66 1.66 -47.30
#